data_AF-V9W9M1-F1
#
_entry.id   AF-V9W9M1-F1
#
_cell.length_a   1.000
_cell.length_b   1.000
_cell.length_c   1.000
_cell.angle_alpha   90.00
_cell.angle_beta   90.00
_cell.angle_gamma   90.00
#
_symmetry.space_group_name_H-M   'P 1'
#
loop_
_entity.id
_entity.type
_entity.pdbx_description
1 polymer ?
#
loop_
_entity_poly.entity_id
_entity_poly.type
_entity_poly.pdbx_seq_one_letter_code
_entity_poly.pdbx_strand_id
1 'polypeptide(L)'
;MFWLQLLVVLVAIFAGARIGGIGLGILGGLGLGVLTFIFHLEPTSPPIDVMLMIAAVTTAAGTLQAAGGMDYLVRLAEKALRRHPHRITFMGPIVTYLFTFCAGTGHISYSIMPIIAEVSRQSGVRPERPMSIAVIASQQAITASPISAATVALLSLLSGASISLSQILMISVPATFIGCMIAAFVMTKVGKELKDDPEYQKRLQDGDNLDLQIMDQDELPKGAKLSVLLFLAGVLFVVLLGSFPSMRPGWFTENGWKQLDMASSIEIVMLAAAALIVLICRVKPDKIAKGNVFMAGTQAVISIFGIAWMGDTFFSGNMELISGSIQGMVTAAPWLFATALFLLSMLLYSQAATVRALVPLGISLGLPAPALIAMFPAVNGYFFIPNYPTLVAAINFDRTGTTRIGKYVLNHSFMLPGLIATISAVAIGFVLAQIIL
;
A
#
# COMPACT_ATOMS: atom_id res chain seq x y z
N MET A 1 -14.83 3.42 31.30
CA MET A 1 -15.57 3.31 30.03
C MET A 1 -14.64 3.27 28.83
N PHE A 2 -13.68 4.20 28.70
CA PHE A 2 -12.64 4.21 27.67
C PHE A 2 -12.02 2.83 27.36
N TRP A 3 -11.47 2.13 28.37
CA TRP A 3 -10.79 0.85 28.15
C TRP A 3 -11.71 -0.25 27.61
N LEU A 4 -12.99 -0.23 27.95
CA LEU A 4 -13.98 -1.19 27.42
C LEU A 4 -14.32 -0.87 25.97
N GLN A 5 -14.49 0.40 25.63
CA GLN A 5 -14.70 0.85 24.25
C GLN A 5 -13.46 0.53 23.39
N LEU A 6 -12.25 0.76 23.92
CA LEU A 6 -11.00 0.39 23.26
C LEU A 6 -10.92 -1.12 23.04
N LEU A 7 -11.33 -1.91 24.04
CA LEU A 7 -11.39 -3.36 23.90
C LEU A 7 -12.34 -3.79 22.78
N VAL A 8 -13.51 -3.15 22.64
CA VAL A 8 -14.44 -3.40 21.52
C VAL A 8 -13.75 -3.15 20.18
N VAL A 9 -13.08 -2.00 20.04
CA VAL A 9 -12.32 -1.65 18.81
C VAL A 9 -11.24 -2.67 18.51
N LEU A 10 -10.42 -3.03 19.51
CA LEU A 10 -9.34 -4.00 19.35
C LEU A 10 -9.85 -5.40 19.02
N VAL A 11 -10.94 -5.85 19.66
CA VAL A 11 -11.57 -7.15 19.37
C VAL A 11 -12.16 -7.16 17.96
N ALA A 12 -12.87 -6.11 17.54
CA ALA A 12 -13.41 -6.00 16.19
C ALA A 12 -12.29 -6.05 15.13
N ILE A 13 -11.21 -5.29 15.34
CA ILE A 13 -10.02 -5.30 14.47
C ILE A 13 -9.40 -6.70 14.41
N PHE A 14 -9.12 -7.31 15.56
CA PHE A 14 -8.41 -8.59 15.62
C PHE A 14 -9.23 -9.74 15.05
N ALA A 15 -10.53 -9.79 15.37
CA ALA A 15 -11.45 -10.77 14.81
C ALA A 15 -11.63 -10.56 13.29
N GLY A 16 -11.81 -9.31 12.84
CA GLY A 16 -11.93 -8.98 11.42
C GLY A 16 -10.68 -9.34 10.62
N ALA A 17 -9.50 -9.06 11.16
CA ALA A 17 -8.22 -9.41 10.55
C ALA A 17 -8.05 -10.93 10.40
N ARG A 18 -8.50 -11.72 11.38
CA ARG A 18 -8.46 -13.19 11.32
C ARG A 18 -9.42 -13.79 10.29
N ILE A 19 -10.59 -13.18 10.10
CA ILE A 19 -11.55 -13.61 9.07
C ILE A 19 -11.01 -13.31 7.67
N GLY A 20 -10.32 -12.18 7.51
CA GLY A 20 -9.74 -11.74 6.24
C GLY A 20 -10.77 -11.25 5.23
N GLY A 21 -10.31 -10.80 4.06
CA GLY A 21 -11.15 -10.25 2.99
C GLY A 21 -12.01 -9.08 3.47
N ILE A 22 -13.34 -9.19 3.34
CA ILE A 22 -14.30 -8.17 3.81
C ILE A 22 -14.54 -8.20 5.33
N GLY A 23 -14.00 -9.18 6.05
CA GLY A 23 -14.27 -9.41 7.48
C GLY A 23 -13.91 -8.21 8.36
N LEU A 24 -12.82 -7.51 8.02
CA LEU A 24 -12.41 -6.25 8.66
C LEU A 24 -13.55 -5.21 8.66
N GLY A 25 -14.21 -5.03 7.51
CA GLY A 25 -15.33 -4.09 7.38
C GLY A 25 -16.58 -4.54 8.15
N ILE A 26 -16.93 -5.81 8.05
CA ILE A 26 -18.11 -6.37 8.74
C ILE A 26 -17.96 -6.23 10.27
N LEU A 27 -16.81 -6.63 10.81
CA LEU A 27 -16.55 -6.59 12.24
C LEU A 27 -16.38 -5.14 12.72
N GLY A 28 -15.82 -4.26 11.90
CA GLY A 28 -15.81 -2.81 12.15
C GLY A 28 -17.23 -2.25 12.30
N GLY A 29 -18.17 -2.62 11.41
CA GLY A 29 -19.57 -2.24 11.53
C GLY A 29 -20.25 -2.78 12.79
N LEU A 30 -19.97 -4.03 13.17
CA LEU A 30 -20.44 -4.60 14.45
C LEU A 30 -19.89 -3.83 15.65
N GLY A 31 -18.59 -3.53 15.65
CA GLY A 31 -17.93 -2.77 16.71
C GLY A 31 -18.50 -1.36 16.84
N LEU A 32 -18.75 -0.68 15.71
CA LEU A 32 -19.48 0.60 15.70
C LEU A 32 -20.88 0.45 16.30
N GLY A 33 -21.62 -0.59 15.95
CA GLY A 33 -22.92 -0.88 16.56
C GLY A 33 -22.84 -1.02 18.08
N VAL A 34 -21.84 -1.72 18.61
CA VAL A 34 -21.61 -1.80 20.05
C VAL A 34 -21.27 -0.43 20.65
N LEU A 35 -20.37 0.34 20.04
CA LEU A 35 -19.99 1.67 20.50
C LEU A 35 -21.18 2.64 20.55
N THR A 36 -22.03 2.63 19.53
CA THR A 36 -23.18 3.53 19.44
C THR A 36 -24.37 3.05 20.28
N PHE A 37 -24.80 1.80 20.14
CA PHE A 37 -26.03 1.34 20.79
C PHE A 37 -25.85 0.91 22.25
N ILE A 38 -24.64 0.52 22.68
CA ILE A 38 -24.37 0.11 24.07
C ILE A 38 -23.64 1.23 24.81
N PHE A 39 -22.58 1.77 24.22
CA PHE A 39 -21.78 2.82 24.87
C PHE A 39 -22.24 4.24 24.57
N HIS A 40 -23.29 4.42 23.75
CA HIS A 40 -23.93 5.71 23.46
C HIS A 40 -22.96 6.75 22.84
N LEU A 41 -21.94 6.29 22.11
CA LEU A 41 -21.10 7.20 21.32
C LEU A 41 -21.86 7.66 20.09
N GLU A 42 -21.87 8.98 19.86
CA GLU A 42 -22.42 9.56 18.64
C GLU A 42 -21.56 9.13 17.44
N PRO A 43 -22.14 8.41 16.46
CA PRO A 43 -21.39 7.96 15.29
C PRO A 43 -21.00 9.15 14.43
N THR A 44 -19.78 9.14 13.90
CA THR A 44 -19.34 10.15 12.93
C THR A 44 -19.92 9.88 11.53
N SER A 45 -19.46 10.59 10.50
CA SER A 45 -19.85 10.31 9.12
C SER A 45 -19.01 9.19 8.51
N PRO A 46 -19.60 8.28 7.72
CA PRO A 46 -18.82 7.30 6.98
C PRO A 46 -17.89 7.98 5.96
N PRO A 47 -16.72 7.39 5.65
CA PRO A 47 -15.69 7.99 4.80
C PRO A 47 -16.02 7.84 3.30
N ILE A 48 -17.15 8.40 2.85
CA ILE A 48 -17.70 8.20 1.50
C ILE A 48 -16.69 8.58 0.41
N ASP A 49 -16.02 9.74 0.53
CA ASP A 49 -15.04 10.20 -0.45
C ASP A 49 -13.93 9.16 -0.70
N VAL A 50 -13.43 8.51 0.36
CA VAL A 50 -12.40 7.47 0.21
C VAL A 50 -12.96 6.22 -0.43
N MET A 51 -14.17 5.81 -0.04
CA MET A 51 -14.83 4.65 -0.62
C MET A 51 -15.00 4.82 -2.13
N LEU A 52 -15.46 6.00 -2.57
CA LEU A 52 -15.67 6.31 -3.98
C LEU A 52 -14.36 6.45 -4.75
N MET A 53 -13.35 7.12 -4.18
CA MET A 53 -12.01 7.18 -4.79
C MET A 53 -11.39 5.79 -4.98
N ILE A 54 -11.48 4.89 -3.98
CA ILE A 54 -11.00 3.50 -4.11
C ILE A 54 -11.79 2.77 -5.20
N ALA A 55 -13.12 2.89 -5.21
CA ALA A 55 -13.96 2.25 -6.22
C ALA A 55 -13.59 2.70 -7.64
N ALA A 56 -13.39 4.01 -7.86
CA ALA A 56 -12.97 4.56 -9.15
C ALA A 56 -11.58 4.06 -9.59
N VAL A 57 -10.57 4.14 -8.70
CA VAL A 57 -9.20 3.70 -9.00
C VAL A 57 -9.15 2.20 -9.31
N THR A 58 -9.82 1.38 -8.50
CA THR A 58 -9.83 -0.07 -8.66
C THR A 58 -10.63 -0.53 -9.87
N THR A 59 -11.65 0.23 -10.27
CA THR A 59 -12.35 0.03 -11.54
C THR A 59 -11.39 0.28 -12.71
N ALA A 60 -10.64 1.38 -12.71
CA ALA A 60 -9.64 1.66 -13.73
C ALA A 60 -8.52 0.60 -13.79
N ALA A 61 -7.98 0.21 -12.64
CA ALA A 61 -6.94 -0.81 -12.55
C ALA A 61 -7.47 -2.22 -12.92
N GLY A 62 -8.71 -2.55 -12.55
CA GLY A 62 -9.38 -3.77 -12.99
C GLY A 62 -9.64 -3.77 -14.49
N THR A 63 -9.94 -2.62 -15.08
CA THR A 63 -10.09 -2.45 -16.53
C THR A 63 -8.76 -2.67 -17.25
N LEU A 64 -7.68 -2.10 -16.73
CA LEU A 64 -6.31 -2.35 -17.18
C LEU A 64 -5.97 -3.85 -17.16
N GLN A 65 -6.30 -4.53 -16.06
CA GLN A 65 -6.10 -5.98 -15.93
C GLN A 65 -6.91 -6.74 -16.99
N ALA A 66 -8.21 -6.45 -17.13
CA ALA A 66 -9.09 -7.12 -18.07
C ALA A 66 -8.71 -6.88 -19.55
N ALA A 67 -7.97 -5.80 -19.85
CA ALA A 67 -7.40 -5.50 -21.17
C ALA A 67 -6.10 -6.26 -21.49
N GLY A 68 -5.53 -7.01 -20.53
CA GLY A 68 -4.21 -7.64 -20.64
C GLY A 68 -3.04 -6.67 -20.38
N GLY A 69 -3.32 -5.45 -19.89
CA GLY A 69 -2.29 -4.46 -19.61
C GLY A 69 -1.33 -4.90 -18.51
N MET A 70 -1.84 -5.62 -17.51
CA MET A 70 -1.02 -6.21 -16.43
C MET A 70 -0.02 -7.24 -16.98
N ASP A 71 -0.45 -8.09 -17.90
CA ASP A 71 0.43 -9.08 -18.54
C ASP A 71 1.52 -8.40 -19.36
N TYR A 72 1.17 -7.32 -20.08
CA TYR A 72 2.17 -6.52 -20.80
C TYR A 72 3.20 -5.89 -19.85
N LEU A 73 2.75 -5.33 -18.73
CA LEU A 73 3.65 -4.81 -17.69
C LEU A 73 4.57 -5.92 -17.18
N VAL A 74 4.06 -7.12 -16.91
CA VAL A 74 4.87 -8.26 -16.46
C VAL A 74 5.95 -8.63 -17.48
N ARG A 75 5.66 -8.63 -18.78
CA ARG A 75 6.68 -8.85 -19.83
C ARG A 75 7.79 -7.80 -19.78
N LEU A 76 7.42 -6.55 -19.53
CA LEU A 76 8.38 -5.45 -19.42
C LEU A 76 9.26 -5.61 -18.17
N ALA A 77 8.67 -5.99 -17.03
CA ALA A 77 9.39 -6.31 -15.81
C ALA A 77 10.39 -7.45 -16.04
N GLU A 78 9.96 -8.54 -16.69
CA GLU A 78 10.83 -9.66 -17.03
C GLU A 78 12.04 -9.22 -17.85
N LYS A 79 11.80 -8.48 -18.93
CA LYS A 79 12.87 -7.96 -19.79
C LYS A 79 13.84 -7.05 -19.01
N ALA A 80 13.33 -6.23 -18.10
CA ALA A 80 14.15 -5.36 -17.26
C ALA A 80 15.02 -6.16 -16.28
N LEU A 81 14.44 -7.15 -15.60
CA LEU A 81 15.14 -7.99 -14.61
C LEU A 81 16.21 -8.88 -15.26
N ARG A 82 15.93 -9.43 -16.46
CA ARG A 82 16.88 -10.25 -17.21
C ARG A 82 18.04 -9.46 -17.83
N ARG A 83 17.95 -8.13 -17.93
CA ARG A 83 18.99 -7.29 -18.55
C ARG A 83 20.27 -7.21 -17.71
N HIS A 84 20.13 -7.14 -16.38
CA HIS A 84 21.24 -7.07 -15.43
C HIS A 84 21.00 -8.02 -14.25
N PRO A 85 21.03 -9.34 -14.49
CA PRO A 85 20.57 -10.32 -13.52
C PRO A 85 21.41 -10.36 -12.25
N HIS A 86 22.73 -10.09 -12.32
CA HIS A 86 23.59 -9.97 -11.13
C HIS A 86 23.25 -8.80 -10.20
N ARG A 87 22.46 -7.81 -10.67
CA ARG A 87 21.99 -6.67 -9.86
C ARG A 87 20.54 -6.83 -9.41
N ILE A 88 20.00 -8.04 -9.44
CA ILE A 88 18.59 -8.30 -9.14
C ILE A 88 18.17 -7.88 -7.72
N THR A 89 19.08 -7.86 -6.75
CA THR A 89 18.80 -7.32 -5.41
C THR A 89 18.39 -5.84 -5.41
N PHE A 90 18.81 -5.06 -6.41
CA PHE A 90 18.33 -3.69 -6.64
C PHE A 90 17.24 -3.63 -7.69
N MET A 91 17.36 -4.39 -8.79
CA MET A 91 16.38 -4.33 -9.88
C MET A 91 15.02 -4.89 -9.48
N GLY A 92 14.98 -5.97 -8.70
CA GLY A 92 13.78 -6.57 -8.14
C GLY A 92 12.91 -5.55 -7.40
N PRO A 93 13.42 -4.88 -6.35
CA PRO A 93 12.66 -3.86 -5.65
C PRO A 93 12.37 -2.61 -6.48
N ILE A 94 13.27 -2.15 -7.36
CA ILE A 94 12.99 -0.98 -8.23
C ILE A 94 11.79 -1.27 -9.14
N VAL A 95 11.80 -2.40 -9.84
CA VAL A 95 10.72 -2.79 -10.76
C VAL A 95 9.41 -2.97 -9.98
N THR A 96 9.46 -3.66 -8.83
CA THR A 96 8.29 -3.90 -8.00
C THR A 96 7.71 -2.61 -7.41
N TYR A 97 8.58 -1.69 -6.98
CA TYR A 97 8.20 -0.37 -6.48
C TYR A 97 7.49 0.43 -7.55
N LEU A 98 8.08 0.57 -8.75
CA LEU A 98 7.50 1.34 -9.85
C LEU A 98 6.15 0.79 -10.28
N PHE A 99 6.02 -0.55 -10.32
CA PHE A 99 4.77 -1.21 -10.69
C PHE A 99 3.68 -0.94 -9.66
N THR A 100 4.03 -1.03 -8.38
CA THR A 100 3.07 -0.76 -7.30
C THR A 100 2.72 0.72 -7.22
N PHE A 101 3.70 1.62 -7.42
CA PHE A 101 3.50 3.06 -7.47
C PHE A 101 2.51 3.44 -8.58
N CYS A 102 2.68 2.87 -9.78
CA CYS A 102 1.76 3.11 -10.90
C CYS A 102 0.39 2.46 -10.69
N ALA A 103 0.34 1.22 -10.19
CA ALA A 103 -0.92 0.47 -10.04
C ALA A 103 -1.73 0.88 -8.79
N GLY A 104 -1.10 1.52 -7.80
CA GLY A 104 -1.73 1.89 -6.54
C GLY A 104 -2.01 0.72 -5.59
N THR A 105 -1.58 -0.49 -5.92
CA THR A 105 -1.87 -1.72 -5.16
C THR A 105 -0.69 -2.68 -5.11
N GLY A 106 -0.46 -3.29 -3.94
CA GLY A 106 0.59 -4.27 -3.75
C GLY A 106 0.32 -5.62 -4.40
N HIS A 107 -0.92 -5.90 -4.84
CA HIS A 107 -1.26 -7.15 -5.54
C HIS A 107 -0.53 -7.31 -6.88
N ILE A 108 -0.01 -6.22 -7.47
CA ILE A 108 0.83 -6.32 -8.67
C ILE A 108 2.13 -7.11 -8.41
N SER A 109 2.60 -7.19 -7.16
CA SER A 109 3.83 -7.90 -6.83
C SER A 109 3.76 -9.41 -7.12
N TYR A 110 2.57 -10.02 -7.04
CA TYR A 110 2.39 -11.48 -7.30
C TYR A 110 2.86 -11.90 -8.68
N SER A 111 2.72 -11.03 -9.69
CA SER A 111 3.13 -11.37 -11.05
C SER A 111 4.62 -11.15 -11.30
N ILE A 112 5.31 -10.40 -10.44
CA ILE A 112 6.73 -10.10 -10.54
C ILE A 112 7.57 -11.08 -9.70
N MET A 113 7.05 -11.50 -8.54
CA MET A 113 7.71 -12.45 -7.64
C MET A 113 8.27 -13.72 -8.31
N PRO A 114 7.51 -14.48 -9.12
CA PRO A 114 8.05 -15.68 -9.76
C PRO A 114 9.22 -15.35 -10.70
N ILE A 115 9.18 -14.22 -11.39
CA ILE A 115 10.26 -13.75 -12.25
C ILE A 115 11.50 -13.40 -11.42
N ILE A 116 11.32 -12.70 -10.29
CA ILE A 116 12.43 -12.37 -9.40
C ILE A 116 13.07 -13.64 -8.87
N ALA A 117 12.29 -14.59 -8.36
CA ALA A 117 12.78 -15.86 -7.85
C ALA A 117 13.58 -16.62 -8.92
N GLU A 118 13.03 -16.73 -10.13
CA GLU A 118 13.64 -17.47 -11.22
C GLU A 118 14.94 -16.82 -11.72
N VAL A 119 14.93 -15.51 -12.00
CA VAL A 119 16.13 -14.80 -12.46
C VAL A 119 17.22 -14.79 -11.38
N SER A 120 16.83 -14.73 -10.09
CA SER A 120 17.79 -14.81 -8.98
C SER A 120 18.49 -16.16 -8.97
N ARG A 121 17.71 -17.25 -9.02
CA ARG A 121 18.22 -18.62 -9.04
C ARG A 121 19.12 -18.86 -10.27
N GLN A 122 18.65 -18.52 -11.48
CA GLN A 122 19.41 -18.69 -12.73
C GLN A 122 20.74 -17.92 -12.74
N SER A 123 20.80 -16.77 -12.07
CA SER A 123 22.01 -15.94 -11.99
C SER A 123 22.89 -16.23 -10.77
N GLY A 124 22.53 -17.25 -9.97
CA GLY A 124 23.26 -17.64 -8.77
C GLY A 124 23.09 -16.68 -7.59
N VAL A 125 22.19 -15.71 -7.67
CA VAL A 125 21.87 -14.79 -6.56
C VAL A 125 20.89 -15.48 -5.62
N ARG A 126 21.22 -15.51 -4.32
CA ARG A 126 20.32 -16.00 -3.26
C ARG A 126 18.95 -15.32 -3.35
N PRO A 127 17.84 -16.03 -3.68
CA PRO A 127 16.53 -15.41 -3.91
C PRO A 127 15.98 -14.63 -2.71
N GLU A 128 16.31 -15.05 -1.48
CA GLU A 128 15.98 -14.30 -0.24
C GLU A 128 16.31 -12.81 -0.32
N ARG A 129 17.45 -12.46 -0.95
CA ARG A 129 17.93 -11.09 -1.03
C ARG A 129 16.97 -10.20 -1.82
N PRO A 130 16.73 -10.42 -3.13
CA PRO A 130 15.80 -9.62 -3.92
C PRO A 130 14.32 -9.86 -3.59
N MET A 131 13.91 -11.08 -3.23
CA MET A 131 12.49 -11.39 -2.97
C MET A 131 11.97 -10.64 -1.74
N SER A 132 12.73 -10.68 -0.65
CA SER A 132 12.31 -10.01 0.59
C SER A 132 12.18 -8.50 0.41
N ILE A 133 13.18 -7.85 -0.18
CA ILE A 133 13.14 -6.40 -0.41
C ILE A 133 12.13 -6.01 -1.49
N ALA A 134 11.86 -6.84 -2.51
CA ALA A 134 10.83 -6.54 -3.50
C ALA A 134 9.43 -6.48 -2.88
N VAL A 135 9.13 -7.42 -1.97
CA VAL A 135 7.88 -7.41 -1.20
C VAL A 135 7.76 -6.15 -0.34
N ILE A 136 8.83 -5.74 0.34
CA ILE A 136 8.85 -4.50 1.13
C ILE A 136 8.72 -3.26 0.23
N ALA A 137 9.38 -3.25 -0.92
CA ALA A 137 9.34 -2.14 -1.86
C ALA A 137 7.94 -1.95 -2.47
N SER A 138 7.22 -3.04 -2.75
CA SER A 138 5.81 -2.98 -3.13
C SER A 138 4.98 -2.26 -2.06
N GLN A 139 5.17 -2.64 -0.80
CA GLN A 139 4.46 -2.08 0.34
C GLN A 139 4.74 -0.59 0.52
N GLN A 140 6.01 -0.21 0.50
CA GLN A 140 6.45 1.18 0.60
C GLN A 140 5.99 2.05 -0.59
N ALA A 141 5.86 1.48 -1.78
CA ALA A 141 5.33 2.18 -2.93
C ALA A 141 3.84 2.55 -2.79
N ILE A 142 3.06 1.82 -1.98
CA ILE A 142 1.65 2.17 -1.72
C ILE A 142 1.56 3.53 -1.04
N THR A 143 2.43 3.82 -0.07
CA THR A 143 2.50 5.14 0.61
C THR A 143 3.15 6.24 -0.24
N ALA A 144 3.56 5.91 -1.46
CA ALA A 144 4.10 6.86 -2.42
C ALA A 144 3.19 7.05 -3.64
N SER A 145 2.22 6.16 -3.88
CA SER A 145 1.38 6.22 -5.07
C SER A 145 0.30 7.30 -4.95
N PRO A 146 0.10 8.15 -5.97
CA PRO A 146 -0.94 9.19 -5.96
C PRO A 146 -2.37 8.64 -5.93
N ILE A 147 -2.55 7.39 -6.38
CA ILE A 147 -3.87 6.77 -6.53
C ILE A 147 -4.12 5.67 -5.50
N SER A 148 -3.16 5.38 -4.60
CA SER A 148 -3.40 4.37 -3.58
C SER A 148 -4.44 4.83 -2.57
N ALA A 149 -5.19 3.87 -2.03
CA ALA A 149 -6.13 4.10 -0.95
C ALA A 149 -5.49 4.83 0.25
N ALA A 150 -4.21 4.57 0.53
CA ALA A 150 -3.49 5.14 1.66
C ALA A 150 -3.20 6.63 1.46
N THR A 151 -2.64 6.99 0.30
CA THR A 151 -2.30 8.39 -0.02
C THR A 151 -3.56 9.22 -0.13
N VAL A 152 -4.59 8.66 -0.76
CA VAL A 152 -5.91 9.27 -0.85
C VAL A 152 -6.54 9.52 0.53
N ALA A 153 -6.46 8.53 1.43
CA ALA A 153 -6.95 8.68 2.79
C ALA A 153 -6.20 9.78 3.54
N LEU A 154 -4.86 9.84 3.41
CA LEU A 154 -4.04 10.87 4.05
C LEU A 154 -4.37 12.26 3.50
N LEU A 155 -4.45 12.40 2.18
CA LEU A 155 -4.75 13.66 1.52
C LEU A 155 -6.11 14.23 1.94
N SER A 156 -7.14 13.39 2.01
CA SER A 156 -8.47 13.80 2.45
C SER A 156 -8.44 14.33 3.89
N LEU A 157 -7.70 13.67 4.79
CA LEU A 157 -7.55 14.12 6.19
C LEU A 157 -6.73 15.40 6.34
N LEU A 158 -5.75 15.63 5.46
CA LEU A 158 -4.89 16.82 5.49
C LEU A 158 -5.40 17.98 4.64
N SER A 159 -6.54 17.82 3.97
CA SER A 159 -7.11 18.84 3.07
C SER A 159 -7.40 20.18 3.77
N GLY A 160 -7.77 20.15 5.05
CA GLY A 160 -7.97 21.34 5.89
C GLY A 160 -6.69 22.10 6.24
N ALA A 161 -5.52 21.47 6.09
CA ALA A 161 -4.22 22.07 6.38
C ALA A 161 -3.55 22.69 5.13
N SER A 162 -4.30 22.90 4.05
CA SER A 162 -3.80 23.42 2.76
C SER A 162 -2.67 22.57 2.13
N ILE A 163 -2.60 21.28 2.48
CA ILE A 163 -1.64 20.34 1.91
C ILE A 163 -2.14 19.83 0.56
N SER A 164 -1.31 19.97 -0.47
CA SER A 164 -1.58 19.41 -1.80
C SER A 164 -1.11 17.96 -1.91
N LEU A 165 -1.64 17.24 -2.91
CA LEU A 165 -1.14 15.91 -3.25
C LEU A 165 0.35 15.95 -3.61
N SER A 166 0.80 16.98 -4.35
CA SER A 166 2.20 17.10 -4.75
C SER A 166 3.14 17.20 -3.55
N GLN A 167 2.76 17.92 -2.50
CA GLN A 167 3.56 18.03 -1.28
C GLN A 167 3.73 16.68 -0.58
N ILE A 168 2.66 15.89 -0.49
CA ILE A 168 2.73 14.52 0.04
C ILE A 168 3.71 13.69 -0.79
N LEU A 169 3.58 13.70 -2.12
CA LEU A 169 4.40 12.88 -3.02
C LEU A 169 5.87 13.31 -3.06
N MET A 170 6.15 14.61 -3.00
CA MET A 170 7.52 15.13 -2.97
C MET A 170 8.30 14.69 -1.73
N ILE A 171 7.61 14.35 -0.64
CA ILE A 171 8.22 13.79 0.56
C ILE A 171 8.20 12.26 0.51
N SER A 172 7.02 11.67 0.29
CA SER A 172 6.84 10.22 0.44
C SER A 172 7.60 9.44 -0.63
N VAL A 173 7.53 9.83 -1.91
CA VAL A 173 8.18 9.11 -3.03
C VAL A 173 9.69 8.96 -2.82
N PRO A 174 10.47 10.04 -2.64
CA PRO A 174 11.91 9.90 -2.41
C PRO A 174 12.21 9.20 -1.08
N ALA A 175 11.47 9.49 0.00
CA ALA A 175 11.69 8.85 1.29
C ALA A 175 11.56 7.32 1.23
N THR A 176 10.45 6.82 0.68
CA THR A 176 10.18 5.38 0.57
C THR A 176 11.10 4.71 -0.45
N PHE A 177 11.39 5.36 -1.58
CA PHE A 177 12.28 4.81 -2.60
C PHE A 177 13.71 4.68 -2.07
N ILE A 178 14.26 5.75 -1.48
CA ILE A 178 15.62 5.72 -0.92
C ILE A 178 15.70 4.74 0.25
N GLY A 179 14.70 4.70 1.13
CA GLY A 179 14.62 3.70 2.20
C GLY A 179 14.68 2.27 1.68
N CYS A 180 13.95 1.97 0.60
CA CYS A 180 14.02 0.66 -0.06
C CYS A 180 15.40 0.38 -0.67
N MET A 181 16.08 1.39 -1.24
CA MET A 181 17.42 1.22 -1.81
C MET A 181 18.50 1.01 -0.74
N ILE A 182 18.38 1.66 0.42
CA ILE A 182 19.23 1.40 1.58
C ILE A 182 19.03 -0.04 2.06
N ALA A 183 17.78 -0.48 2.20
CA ALA A 183 17.48 -1.86 2.57
C ALA A 183 17.98 -2.86 1.51
N ALA A 184 17.83 -2.57 0.22
CA ALA A 184 18.37 -3.39 -0.87
C ALA A 184 19.89 -3.53 -0.78
N PHE A 185 20.60 -2.44 -0.48
CA PHE A 185 22.04 -2.45 -0.28
C PHE A 185 22.44 -3.39 0.87
N VAL A 186 21.77 -3.31 2.02
CA VAL A 186 22.01 -4.23 3.14
C VAL A 186 21.70 -5.67 2.76
N MET A 187 20.59 -5.90 2.04
CA MET A 187 20.19 -7.25 1.59
C MET A 187 21.21 -7.90 0.66
N THR A 188 22.07 -7.15 -0.04
CA THR A 188 23.14 -7.75 -0.86
C THR A 188 24.12 -8.61 -0.05
N LYS A 189 24.22 -8.38 1.27
CA LYS A 189 25.14 -9.08 2.18
C LYS A 189 24.46 -10.12 3.06
N VAL A 190 23.14 -10.30 2.92
CA VAL A 190 22.37 -11.21 3.79
C VAL A 190 22.48 -12.65 3.32
N GLY A 191 22.78 -13.55 4.25
CA GLY A 191 22.86 -14.99 4.01
C GLY A 191 24.09 -15.39 3.17
N LYS A 192 24.32 -16.71 3.10
CA LYS A 192 25.36 -17.30 2.25
C LYS A 192 25.01 -17.14 0.78
N GLU A 193 26.02 -17.18 -0.08
CA GLU A 193 25.81 -17.31 -1.53
C GLU A 193 24.97 -18.54 -1.83
N LEU A 194 24.17 -18.49 -2.91
CA LEU A 194 23.16 -19.52 -3.19
C LEU A 194 23.79 -20.93 -3.26
N LYS A 195 24.93 -21.05 -3.94
CA LYS A 195 25.68 -22.31 -4.07
C LYS A 195 26.16 -22.87 -2.73
N ASP A 196 26.30 -22.05 -1.69
CA ASP A 196 26.81 -22.46 -0.38
C ASP A 196 25.67 -22.59 0.67
N ASP A 197 24.41 -22.41 0.25
CA ASP A 197 23.26 -22.56 1.12
C ASP A 197 22.93 -24.05 1.37
N PRO A 198 22.90 -24.51 2.65
CA PRO A 198 22.66 -25.91 2.96
C PRO A 198 21.30 -26.45 2.51
N GLU A 199 20.25 -25.64 2.58
CA GLU A 199 18.90 -26.05 2.18
C GLU A 199 18.83 -26.17 0.65
N TYR A 200 19.43 -25.22 -0.06
CA TYR A 200 19.52 -25.30 -1.53
C TYR A 200 20.32 -26.53 -1.99
N GLN A 201 21.47 -26.80 -1.37
CA GLN A 201 22.28 -27.98 -1.67
C GLN A 201 21.53 -29.29 -1.39
N LYS A 202 20.78 -29.34 -0.28
CA LYS A 202 19.94 -30.50 0.05
C LYS A 202 18.88 -30.74 -1.03
N ARG A 203 18.15 -29.72 -1.45
CA ARG A 203 17.12 -29.83 -2.51
C ARG A 203 17.69 -30.30 -3.85
N LEU A 204 18.88 -29.82 -4.20
CA LEU A 204 19.59 -30.29 -5.40
C LEU A 204 19.97 -31.78 -5.30
N GLN A 205 20.39 -32.24 -4.12
CA GLN A 205 20.71 -33.66 -3.87
C GLN A 205 19.46 -34.55 -3.88
N ASP A 206 18.34 -34.03 -3.36
CA ASP A 206 17.05 -34.73 -3.31
C ASP A 206 16.37 -34.79 -4.72
N GLY A 207 16.91 -34.07 -5.71
CA GLY A 207 16.39 -34.05 -7.08
C GLY A 207 15.14 -33.19 -7.27
N ASP A 208 14.91 -32.21 -6.38
CA ASP A 208 13.75 -31.32 -6.47
C ASP A 208 13.76 -30.53 -7.78
N ASN A 209 12.60 -30.40 -8.43
CA ASN A 209 12.46 -29.48 -9.55
C ASN A 209 12.40 -28.03 -9.01
N LEU A 210 13.53 -27.35 -9.13
CA LEU A 210 13.70 -25.96 -8.69
C LEU A 210 13.37 -24.93 -9.78
N ASP A 211 13.12 -25.38 -11.02
CA ASP A 211 12.74 -24.51 -12.11
C ASP A 211 11.28 -24.09 -11.94
N LEU A 212 11.02 -22.79 -11.97
CA LEU A 212 9.65 -22.31 -12.13
C LEU A 212 9.25 -22.50 -13.60
N GLN A 213 8.20 -23.27 -13.86
CA GLN A 213 7.48 -23.18 -15.13
C GLN A 213 6.86 -21.79 -15.22
N ILE A 214 7.58 -20.84 -15.81
CA ILE A 214 7.01 -19.59 -16.27
C ILE A 214 6.07 -20.00 -17.41
N MET A 215 4.76 -19.88 -17.19
CA MET A 215 3.76 -20.17 -18.23
C MET A 215 4.15 -19.46 -19.51
N ASP A 216 4.09 -20.17 -20.65
CA ASP A 216 4.21 -19.55 -21.95
C ASP A 216 3.22 -18.39 -22.01
N GLN A 217 3.75 -17.19 -22.26
CA GLN A 217 2.93 -16.00 -22.26
C GLN A 217 2.14 -15.98 -23.59
N ASP A 218 0.87 -16.38 -23.51
CA ASP A 218 -0.12 -16.22 -24.58
C ASP A 218 0.01 -14.86 -25.25
N GLU A 219 -0.15 -14.80 -26.58
CA GLU A 219 -0.08 -13.55 -27.33
C GLU A 219 -0.89 -12.43 -26.64
N LEU A 220 -0.24 -11.29 -26.40
CA LEU A 220 -0.89 -10.17 -25.73
C LEU A 220 -2.10 -9.70 -26.54
N PRO A 221 -3.23 -9.41 -25.88
CA PRO A 221 -4.35 -8.74 -26.54
C PRO A 221 -3.87 -7.46 -27.22
N LYS A 222 -4.39 -7.17 -28.42
CA LYS A 222 -4.01 -5.98 -29.20
C LYS A 222 -4.14 -4.66 -28.40
N GLY A 223 -5.08 -4.61 -27.45
CA GLY A 223 -5.32 -3.47 -26.55
C GLY A 223 -4.41 -3.38 -25.33
N ALA A 224 -3.60 -4.40 -25.01
CA ALA A 224 -2.84 -4.46 -23.76
C ALA A 224 -1.90 -3.26 -23.58
N LYS A 225 -1.07 -2.95 -24.59
CA LYS A 225 -0.14 -1.81 -24.53
C LYS A 225 -0.87 -0.47 -24.42
N LEU A 226 -1.94 -0.31 -25.18
CA LEU A 226 -2.73 0.92 -25.19
C LEU A 226 -3.45 1.14 -23.86
N SER A 227 -3.96 0.07 -23.24
CA SER A 227 -4.59 0.15 -21.93
C SER A 227 -3.65 0.66 -20.85
N VAL A 228 -2.38 0.24 -20.87
CA VAL A 228 -1.33 0.76 -19.98
C VAL A 228 -1.10 2.25 -20.22
N LEU A 229 -0.99 2.67 -21.49
CA LEU A 229 -0.78 4.09 -21.83
C LEU A 229 -1.94 4.96 -21.31
N LEU A 230 -3.19 4.55 -21.56
CA LEU A 230 -4.39 5.28 -21.11
C LEU A 230 -4.48 5.34 -19.59
N PHE A 231 -4.18 4.24 -18.91
CA PHE A 231 -4.16 4.20 -17.45
C PHE A 231 -3.09 5.13 -16.87
N LEU A 232 -1.84 5.04 -17.36
CA LEU A 232 -0.75 5.91 -16.91
C LEU A 232 -1.00 7.39 -17.23
N ALA A 233 -1.66 7.69 -18.36
CA ALA A 233 -2.10 9.05 -18.67
C ALA A 233 -3.12 9.56 -17.64
N GLY A 234 -4.07 8.72 -17.22
CA GLY A 234 -5.00 9.04 -16.13
C GLY A 234 -4.29 9.32 -14.80
N VAL A 235 -3.34 8.47 -14.42
CA VAL A 235 -2.53 8.66 -13.19
C VAL A 235 -1.73 9.96 -13.27
N LEU A 236 -1.08 10.24 -14.40
CA LEU A 236 -0.35 11.48 -14.61
C LEU A 236 -1.29 12.70 -14.51
N PHE A 237 -2.49 12.62 -15.08
CA PHE A 237 -3.46 13.69 -15.01
C PHE A 237 -3.97 13.93 -13.57
N VAL A 238 -4.18 12.87 -12.78
CA VAL A 238 -4.45 12.99 -11.33
C VAL A 238 -3.33 13.74 -10.62
N VAL A 239 -2.07 13.39 -10.88
CA VAL A 239 -0.91 14.09 -10.29
C VAL A 239 -0.90 15.57 -10.69
N LEU A 240 -1.18 15.89 -11.96
CA LEU A 240 -1.26 17.27 -12.44
C LEU A 240 -2.38 18.06 -11.73
N LEU A 241 -3.59 17.51 -11.65
CA LEU A 241 -4.71 18.17 -10.94
C LEU A 241 -4.42 18.39 -9.45
N GLY A 242 -3.73 17.43 -8.82
CA GLY A 242 -3.32 17.54 -7.42
C GLY A 242 -2.13 18.48 -7.19
N SER A 243 -1.30 18.71 -8.20
CA SER A 243 -0.14 19.62 -8.16
C SER A 243 -0.53 21.06 -8.48
N PHE A 244 -1.50 21.23 -9.38
CA PHE A 244 -1.96 22.54 -9.86
C PHE A 244 -3.45 22.67 -9.60
N PRO A 245 -3.86 23.12 -8.39
CA PRO A 245 -5.26 23.31 -8.05
C PRO A 245 -6.05 24.05 -9.13
N SER A 246 -5.49 25.09 -9.75
CA SER A 246 -6.09 25.90 -10.82
C SER A 246 -6.53 25.12 -12.07
N MET A 247 -6.01 23.91 -12.31
CA MET A 247 -6.46 23.05 -13.41
C MET A 247 -7.81 22.39 -13.13
N ARG A 248 -8.24 22.33 -11.86
CA ARG A 248 -9.54 21.78 -11.47
C ARG A 248 -10.64 22.82 -11.77
N PRO A 249 -11.73 22.43 -12.46
CA PRO A 249 -12.83 23.35 -12.74
C PRO A 249 -13.46 23.84 -11.43
N GLY A 250 -14.13 24.98 -11.50
CA GLY A 250 -14.86 25.54 -10.37
C GLY A 250 -16.10 26.29 -10.86
N TRP A 251 -17.02 26.53 -9.93
CA TRP A 251 -18.28 27.19 -10.21
C TRP A 251 -18.58 28.20 -9.10
N PHE A 252 -19.31 29.26 -9.42
CA PHE A 252 -19.87 30.15 -8.42
C PHE A 252 -21.04 29.46 -7.72
N THR A 253 -20.99 29.42 -6.40
CA THR A 253 -22.04 28.92 -5.50
C THR A 253 -22.56 30.08 -4.64
N GLU A 254 -23.64 29.85 -3.89
CA GLU A 254 -24.16 30.81 -2.91
C GLU A 254 -23.09 31.24 -1.88
N ASN A 255 -22.12 30.36 -1.60
CA ASN A 255 -21.00 30.61 -0.69
C ASN A 255 -19.72 31.11 -1.41
N GLY A 256 -19.84 31.59 -2.65
CA GLY A 256 -18.73 32.07 -3.47
C GLY A 256 -18.14 31.02 -4.42
N TRP A 257 -16.92 31.27 -4.91
CA TRP A 257 -16.23 30.38 -5.84
C TRP A 257 -15.88 29.04 -5.18
N LYS A 258 -16.44 27.94 -5.69
CA LYS A 258 -16.15 26.59 -5.23
C LYS A 258 -15.41 25.82 -6.32
N GLN A 259 -14.16 25.48 -6.04
CA GLN A 259 -13.36 24.63 -6.91
C GLN A 259 -13.69 23.15 -6.68
N LEU A 260 -13.63 22.34 -7.75
CA LEU A 260 -13.78 20.89 -7.67
C LEU A 260 -12.72 20.32 -6.73
N ASP A 261 -13.15 19.56 -5.73
CA ASP A 261 -12.26 18.95 -4.75
C ASP A 261 -11.41 17.84 -5.38
N MET A 262 -10.37 17.42 -4.65
CA MET A 262 -9.44 16.43 -5.18
C MET A 262 -10.07 15.02 -5.27
N ALA A 263 -11.01 14.69 -4.38
CA ALA A 263 -11.64 13.38 -4.38
C ALA A 263 -12.49 13.18 -5.65
N SER A 264 -13.37 14.13 -5.91
CA SER A 264 -14.15 14.17 -7.15
C SER A 264 -13.26 14.19 -8.40
N SER A 265 -12.12 14.89 -8.34
CA SER A 265 -11.16 14.93 -9.45
C SER A 265 -10.57 13.54 -9.75
N ILE A 266 -10.16 12.80 -8.71
CA ILE A 266 -9.63 11.43 -8.85
C ILE A 266 -10.71 10.51 -9.43
N GLU A 267 -11.91 10.57 -8.87
CA GLU A 267 -13.03 9.72 -9.29
C GLU A 267 -13.34 9.89 -10.78
N ILE A 268 -13.53 11.13 -11.21
CA ILE A 268 -13.86 11.46 -12.61
C ILE A 268 -12.75 10.99 -13.54
N VAL A 269 -11.48 11.30 -13.22
CA VAL A 269 -10.35 10.97 -14.09
C VAL A 269 -10.14 9.47 -14.21
N MET A 270 -10.21 8.73 -13.10
CA MET A 270 -9.98 7.29 -13.11
C MET A 270 -11.14 6.54 -13.78
N LEU A 271 -12.39 6.95 -13.55
CA LEU A 271 -13.54 6.40 -14.28
C LEU A 271 -13.50 6.74 -15.78
N ALA A 272 -13.06 7.95 -16.15
CA ALA A 272 -12.85 8.32 -17.54
C ALA A 272 -11.75 7.47 -18.20
N ALA A 273 -10.64 7.22 -17.50
CA ALA A 273 -9.59 6.31 -17.98
C ALA A 273 -10.12 4.89 -18.17
N ALA A 274 -10.90 4.38 -17.21
CA ALA A 274 -11.58 3.08 -17.32
C ALA A 274 -12.49 3.03 -18.56
N ALA A 275 -13.34 4.04 -18.74
CA ALA A 275 -14.25 4.14 -19.88
C ALA A 275 -13.49 4.15 -21.22
N LEU A 276 -12.41 4.92 -21.33
CA LEU A 276 -11.58 4.95 -22.54
C LEU A 276 -10.94 3.59 -22.82
N ILE A 277 -10.44 2.89 -21.80
CA ILE A 277 -9.88 1.54 -21.99
C ILE A 277 -10.99 0.56 -22.43
N VAL A 278 -12.17 0.60 -21.82
CA VAL A 278 -13.31 -0.25 -22.22
C VAL A 278 -13.67 -0.02 -23.69
N LEU A 279 -13.85 1.25 -24.09
CA LEU A 279 -14.32 1.61 -25.42
C LEU A 279 -13.26 1.33 -26.50
N ILE A 280 -12.01 1.73 -26.26
CA ILE A 280 -10.95 1.66 -27.27
C ILE A 280 -10.32 0.26 -27.33
N CYS A 281 -10.08 -0.36 -26.17
CA CYS A 281 -9.52 -1.71 -26.11
C CYS A 281 -10.60 -2.81 -26.19
N ARG A 282 -11.89 -2.45 -26.28
CA ARG A 282 -13.05 -3.34 -26.39
C ARG A 282 -13.12 -4.37 -25.27
N VAL A 283 -12.86 -3.93 -24.04
CA VAL A 283 -12.90 -4.79 -22.85
C VAL A 283 -14.34 -5.13 -22.49
N LYS A 284 -14.63 -6.40 -22.17
CA LYS A 284 -15.95 -6.81 -21.69
C LYS A 284 -16.09 -6.46 -20.20
N PRO A 285 -17.11 -5.69 -19.76
CA PRO A 285 -17.26 -5.30 -18.35
C PRO A 285 -17.30 -6.48 -17.36
N ASP A 286 -17.90 -7.61 -17.75
CA ASP A 286 -17.95 -8.83 -16.93
C ASP A 286 -16.54 -9.35 -16.53
N LYS A 287 -15.54 -9.18 -17.42
CA LYS A 287 -14.15 -9.56 -17.11
C LYS A 287 -13.54 -8.67 -16.02
N ILE A 288 -13.99 -7.41 -15.92
CA ILE A 288 -13.50 -6.45 -14.93
C ILE A 288 -14.03 -6.86 -13.55
N ALA A 289 -15.34 -7.08 -13.44
CA ALA A 289 -15.99 -7.45 -12.18
C ALA A 289 -15.47 -8.78 -11.59
N LYS A 290 -15.09 -9.72 -12.45
CA LYS A 290 -14.49 -11.01 -12.06
C LYS A 290 -12.97 -10.94 -11.86
N GLY A 291 -12.34 -9.81 -12.15
CA GLY A 291 -10.89 -9.62 -12.04
C GLY A 291 -10.42 -9.49 -10.60
N ASN A 292 -9.27 -10.07 -10.29
CA ASN A 292 -8.72 -10.05 -8.93
C ASN A 292 -8.44 -8.62 -8.41
N VAL A 293 -8.04 -7.68 -9.28
CA VAL A 293 -7.80 -6.29 -8.88
C VAL A 293 -9.10 -5.60 -8.46
N PHE A 294 -10.19 -5.80 -9.19
CA PHE A 294 -11.50 -5.24 -8.85
C PHE A 294 -12.01 -5.83 -7.55
N MET A 295 -11.95 -7.16 -7.38
CA MET A 295 -12.36 -7.85 -6.16
C MET A 295 -11.58 -7.38 -4.92
N ALA A 296 -10.26 -7.21 -5.05
CA ALA A 296 -9.43 -6.64 -3.98
C ALA A 296 -9.85 -5.19 -3.65
N GLY A 297 -10.22 -4.42 -4.68
CA GLY A 297 -10.77 -3.07 -4.52
C GLY A 297 -12.08 -3.04 -3.73
N THR A 298 -13.03 -3.91 -4.08
CA THR A 298 -14.30 -4.06 -3.34
C THR A 298 -14.04 -4.43 -1.87
N GLN A 299 -13.09 -5.33 -1.61
CA GLN A 299 -12.70 -5.68 -0.24
C GLN A 299 -12.14 -4.48 0.53
N ALA A 300 -11.31 -3.65 -0.11
CA ALA A 300 -10.78 -2.43 0.49
C ALA A 300 -11.88 -1.41 0.81
N VAL A 301 -12.86 -1.21 -0.09
CA VAL A 301 -14.01 -0.32 0.15
C VAL A 301 -14.80 -0.75 1.39
N ILE A 302 -15.19 -2.03 1.48
CA ILE A 302 -15.95 -2.55 2.62
C ILE A 302 -15.13 -2.46 3.91
N SER A 303 -13.84 -2.78 3.85
CA SER A 303 -12.94 -2.70 5.01
C SER A 303 -12.82 -1.28 5.55
N ILE A 304 -12.65 -0.29 4.68
CA ILE A 304 -12.59 1.13 5.06
C ILE A 304 -13.93 1.58 5.63
N PHE A 305 -15.05 1.20 5.02
CA PHE A 305 -16.38 1.61 5.47
C PHE A 305 -16.62 1.26 6.94
N GLY A 306 -16.35 0.01 7.35
CA GLY A 306 -16.55 -0.40 8.74
C GLY A 306 -15.50 0.11 9.71
N ILE A 307 -14.21 -0.09 9.40
CA ILE A 307 -13.12 0.18 10.35
C ILE A 307 -12.90 1.67 10.56
N ALA A 308 -12.87 2.45 9.48
CA ALA A 308 -12.62 3.88 9.61
C ALA A 308 -13.76 4.55 10.37
N TRP A 309 -15.01 4.17 10.09
CA TRP A 309 -16.17 4.74 10.76
C TRP A 309 -16.20 4.39 12.26
N MET A 310 -15.92 3.12 12.61
CA MET A 310 -15.76 2.70 14.00
C MET A 310 -14.62 3.43 14.71
N GLY A 311 -13.44 3.50 14.07
CA GLY A 311 -12.27 4.14 14.64
C GLY A 311 -12.49 5.62 14.92
N ASP A 312 -13.02 6.35 13.93
CA ASP A 312 -13.30 7.79 14.04
C ASP A 312 -14.34 8.09 15.12
N THR A 313 -15.40 7.28 15.22
CA THR A 313 -16.39 7.36 16.29
C THR A 313 -15.77 7.13 17.68
N PHE A 314 -14.91 6.12 17.82
CA PHE A 314 -14.20 5.87 19.07
C PHE A 314 -13.30 7.05 19.48
N PHE A 315 -12.51 7.59 18.54
CA PHE A 315 -11.61 8.71 18.83
C PHE A 315 -12.37 10.00 19.15
N SER A 316 -13.37 10.34 18.35
CA SER A 316 -14.21 11.53 18.57
C SER A 316 -14.87 11.49 19.95
N GLY A 317 -15.48 10.35 20.30
CA GLY A 317 -16.16 10.16 21.58
C GLY A 317 -15.24 10.13 22.82
N ASN A 318 -13.92 10.03 22.65
CA ASN A 318 -12.96 9.93 23.75
C ASN A 318 -11.87 11.00 23.71
N MET A 319 -12.03 12.05 22.89
CA MET A 319 -10.97 13.01 22.59
C MET A 319 -10.41 13.71 23.84
N GLU A 320 -11.28 14.10 24.77
CA GLU A 320 -10.88 14.78 26.02
C GLU A 320 -9.91 13.95 26.87
N LEU A 321 -10.13 12.63 26.94
CA LEU A 321 -9.30 11.72 27.73
C LEU A 321 -7.95 11.47 27.06
N ILE A 322 -7.94 11.39 25.72
CA ILE A 322 -6.74 11.06 24.94
C ILE A 322 -5.79 12.26 24.86
N SER A 323 -6.32 13.47 24.68
CA SER A 323 -5.51 14.69 24.54
C SER A 323 -4.74 15.03 25.83
N GLY A 324 -5.37 14.96 27.00
CA GLY A 324 -4.74 15.38 28.27
C GLY A 324 -3.50 14.59 28.71
N SER A 325 -3.35 13.32 28.29
CA SER A 325 -2.28 12.43 28.79
C SER A 325 -1.09 12.26 27.84
N ILE A 326 -1.30 12.42 26.53
CA ILE A 326 -0.32 12.05 25.50
C ILE A 326 0.08 13.24 24.63
N GLN A 327 -0.72 14.31 24.59
CA GLN A 327 -0.47 15.47 23.74
C GLN A 327 0.91 16.10 23.98
N GLY A 328 1.30 16.34 25.24
CA GLY A 328 2.61 16.93 25.54
C GLY A 328 3.79 16.08 25.08
N MET A 329 3.68 14.75 25.12
CA MET A 329 4.72 13.84 24.65
C MET A 329 4.81 13.83 23.12
N VAL A 330 3.66 13.76 22.44
CA VAL A 330 3.59 13.66 20.98
C VAL A 330 3.93 14.99 20.31
N THR A 331 3.63 16.14 20.92
CA THR A 331 4.07 17.44 20.41
C THR A 331 5.57 17.69 20.63
N ALA A 332 6.14 17.23 21.76
CA ALA A 332 7.57 17.35 22.03
C ALA A 332 8.43 16.40 21.17
N ALA A 333 7.92 15.20 20.86
CA ALA A 333 8.60 14.20 20.04
C ALA A 333 7.64 13.58 19.00
N PRO A 334 7.34 14.31 17.91
CA PRO A 334 6.39 13.85 16.87
C PRO A 334 6.68 12.46 16.32
N TRP A 335 7.94 12.10 16.17
CA TRP A 335 8.38 10.79 15.65
C TRP A 335 7.89 9.61 16.49
N LEU A 336 7.56 9.78 17.78
CA LEU A 336 6.97 8.71 18.61
C LEU A 336 5.63 8.24 18.04
N PHE A 337 4.91 9.12 17.36
CA PHE A 337 3.65 8.78 16.71
C PHE A 337 3.84 7.80 15.55
N ALA A 338 5.01 7.77 14.91
CA ALA A 338 5.36 6.77 13.90
C ALA A 338 5.33 5.35 14.48
N THR A 339 5.71 5.18 15.76
CA THR A 339 5.61 3.89 16.44
C THR A 339 4.17 3.43 16.59
N ALA A 340 3.25 4.34 16.94
CA ALA A 340 1.82 4.02 17.02
C ALA A 340 1.26 3.63 15.64
N LEU A 341 1.60 4.38 14.59
CA LEU A 341 1.25 4.06 13.19
C LEU A 341 1.78 2.68 12.79
N PHE A 342 3.04 2.39 13.09
CA PHE A 342 3.66 1.10 12.79
C PHE A 342 2.97 -0.05 13.51
N LEU A 343 2.81 0.03 14.83
CA LEU A 343 2.16 -1.00 15.64
C LEU A 343 0.72 -1.25 15.21
N LEU A 344 -0.05 -0.20 14.93
CA LEU A 344 -1.43 -0.41 14.48
C LEU A 344 -1.48 -1.00 13.07
N SER A 345 -0.59 -0.60 12.17
CA SER A 345 -0.55 -1.18 10.82
C SER A 345 -0.22 -2.67 10.81
N MET A 346 0.57 -3.14 11.78
CA MET A 346 0.83 -4.58 11.99
C MET A 346 -0.46 -5.36 12.29
N LEU A 347 -1.40 -4.74 13.02
CA LEU A 347 -2.65 -5.37 13.46
C LEU A 347 -3.75 -5.28 12.40
N LEU A 348 -3.81 -4.14 11.70
CA LEU A 348 -4.87 -3.85 10.73
C LEU A 348 -4.64 -4.48 9.36
N TYR A 349 -3.39 -4.79 9.00
CA TYR A 349 -3.03 -5.27 7.66
C TYR A 349 -3.54 -4.36 6.52
N SER A 350 -3.68 -3.06 6.79
CA SER A 350 -4.16 -2.05 5.83
C SER A 350 -3.60 -0.67 6.16
N GLN A 351 -2.85 -0.11 5.21
CA GLN A 351 -2.26 1.24 5.29
C GLN A 351 -3.36 2.30 5.38
N ALA A 352 -4.37 2.21 4.51
CA ALA A 352 -5.46 3.16 4.45
C ALA A 352 -6.32 3.12 5.72
N ALA A 353 -6.59 1.91 6.25
CA ALA A 353 -7.28 1.78 7.53
C ALA A 353 -6.44 2.34 8.69
N THR A 354 -5.13 2.13 8.68
CA THR A 354 -4.22 2.70 9.70
C THR A 354 -4.21 4.21 9.66
N VAL A 355 -4.08 4.80 8.46
CA VAL A 355 -4.16 6.26 8.27
C VAL A 355 -5.48 6.77 8.83
N ARG A 356 -6.61 6.14 8.45
CA ARG A 356 -7.93 6.57 8.91
C ARG A 356 -8.15 6.42 10.41
N ALA A 357 -7.58 5.39 11.01
CA ALA A 357 -7.70 5.18 12.44
C ALA A 357 -6.86 6.20 13.23
N LEU A 358 -5.59 6.41 12.88
CA LEU A 358 -4.69 7.18 13.75
C LEU A 358 -4.42 8.62 13.31
N VAL A 359 -4.39 8.93 12.01
CA VAL A 359 -4.05 10.29 11.59
C VAL A 359 -5.02 11.36 12.15
N PRO A 360 -6.35 11.14 12.25
CA PRO A 360 -7.24 12.09 12.92
C PRO A 360 -6.83 12.39 14.37
N LEU A 361 -6.40 11.36 15.11
CA LEU A 361 -5.83 11.53 16.45
C LEU A 361 -4.54 12.36 16.41
N GLY A 362 -3.65 12.10 15.45
CA GLY A 362 -2.44 12.91 15.30
C GLY A 362 -2.76 14.39 15.08
N ILE A 363 -3.74 14.69 14.23
CA ILE A 363 -4.22 16.05 13.95
C ILE A 363 -4.79 16.69 15.23
N SER A 364 -5.65 15.98 15.96
CA SER A 364 -6.28 16.50 17.17
C SER A 364 -5.29 16.73 18.33
N LEU A 365 -4.21 15.95 18.38
CA LEU A 365 -3.08 16.17 19.30
C LEU A 365 -2.20 17.36 18.90
N GLY A 366 -2.47 17.99 17.76
CA GLY A 366 -1.72 19.16 17.28
C GLY A 366 -0.42 18.82 16.54
N LEU A 367 -0.30 17.60 15.99
CA LEU A 367 0.83 17.27 15.13
C LEU A 367 0.76 18.10 13.83
N PRO A 368 1.87 18.74 13.43
CA PRO A 368 1.91 19.51 12.20
C PRO A 368 1.80 18.56 10.99
N ALA A 369 1.08 18.98 9.95
CA ALA A 369 0.87 18.18 8.75
C ALA A 369 2.18 17.66 8.10
N PRO A 370 3.28 18.46 8.04
CA PRO A 370 4.58 17.94 7.57
C PRO A 370 5.10 16.73 8.35
N ALA A 371 4.89 16.67 9.67
CA ALA A 371 5.29 15.51 10.47
C ALA A 371 4.43 14.27 10.17
N LEU A 372 3.12 14.46 9.98
CA LEU A 372 2.23 13.36 9.60
C LEU A 372 2.60 12.77 8.23
N ILE A 373 3.00 13.62 7.27
CA ILE A 373 3.50 13.19 5.96
C ILE A 373 4.85 12.46 6.11
N ALA A 374 5.78 13.00 6.89
CA ALA A 374 7.08 12.39 7.16
C ALA A 374 6.96 10.98 7.78
N MET A 375 5.97 10.78 8.65
CA MET A 375 5.70 9.50 9.30
C MET A 375 4.81 8.57 8.47
N PHE A 376 4.27 9.02 7.34
CA PHE A 376 3.38 8.22 6.52
C PHE A 376 3.95 6.83 6.15
N PRO A 377 5.25 6.66 5.80
CA PRO A 377 5.83 5.34 5.55
C PRO A 377 5.70 4.33 6.71
N ALA A 378 5.48 4.82 7.94
CA ALA A 378 5.31 3.97 9.12
C ALA A 378 4.04 3.12 9.10
N VAL A 379 3.04 3.45 8.25
CA VAL A 379 1.83 2.61 8.10
C VAL A 379 2.10 1.29 7.36
N ASN A 380 3.37 0.96 7.08
CA ASN A 380 3.83 -0.24 6.41
C ASN A 380 4.40 -1.32 7.34
N GLY A 381 3.78 -1.56 8.49
CA GLY A 381 4.25 -2.54 9.48
C GLY A 381 3.77 -3.99 9.28
N TYR A 382 2.93 -4.28 8.29
CA TYR A 382 2.33 -5.62 8.10
C TYR A 382 3.32 -6.70 7.61
N PHE A 383 4.59 -6.37 7.39
CA PHE A 383 5.65 -7.37 7.26
C PHE A 383 6.11 -7.95 8.60
N PHE A 384 5.85 -7.28 9.74
CA PHE A 384 6.41 -7.65 11.04
C PHE A 384 5.94 -9.03 11.51
N ILE A 385 4.69 -9.37 11.21
CA ILE A 385 4.17 -10.73 11.36
C ILE A 385 4.12 -11.34 9.96
N PRO A 386 4.80 -12.47 9.69
CA PRO A 386 4.94 -13.00 8.33
C PRO A 386 3.72 -13.80 7.85
N ASN A 387 2.52 -13.25 8.05
CA ASN A 387 1.25 -13.85 7.64
C ASN A 387 0.55 -13.07 6.53
N TYR A 388 1.08 -11.91 6.14
CA TYR A 388 0.46 -11.11 5.07
C TYR A 388 0.63 -11.84 3.71
N PRO A 389 -0.42 -11.88 2.85
CA PRO A 389 -0.44 -12.75 1.67
C PRO A 389 0.75 -12.59 0.70
N THR A 390 1.28 -11.38 0.52
CA THR A 390 2.43 -11.13 -0.36
C THR A 390 3.72 -11.73 0.20
N LEU A 391 3.89 -11.75 1.53
CA LEU A 391 5.04 -12.39 2.19
C LEU A 391 4.98 -13.91 2.01
N VAL A 392 3.80 -14.49 2.25
CA VAL A 392 3.56 -15.93 2.08
C VAL A 392 3.77 -16.36 0.64
N ALA A 393 3.29 -15.59 -0.33
CA ALA A 393 3.53 -15.89 -1.73
C ALA A 393 5.01 -15.80 -2.11
N ALA A 394 5.75 -14.81 -1.62
CA ALA A 394 7.19 -14.73 -1.87
C ALA A 394 7.95 -15.96 -1.33
N ILE A 395 7.57 -16.46 -0.15
CA ILE A 395 8.11 -17.73 0.38
C ILE A 395 7.78 -18.90 -0.58
N ASN A 396 6.52 -18.98 -1.04
CA ASN A 396 6.07 -20.09 -1.89
C ASN A 396 6.70 -20.06 -3.30
N PHE A 397 6.97 -18.87 -3.85
CA PHE A 397 7.63 -18.72 -5.15
C PHE A 397 9.13 -19.02 -5.09
N ASP A 398 9.76 -18.88 -3.92
CA ASP A 398 11.16 -19.26 -3.75
C ASP A 398 11.31 -20.79 -3.56
N ARG A 399 11.51 -21.50 -4.67
CA ARG A 399 11.76 -22.95 -4.67
C ARG A 399 13.09 -23.35 -4.03
N THR A 400 14.03 -22.41 -3.83
CA THR A 400 15.34 -22.70 -3.23
C THR A 400 15.27 -22.87 -1.71
N GLY A 401 14.17 -22.44 -1.07
CA GLY A 401 14.01 -22.49 0.39
C GLY A 401 14.80 -21.41 1.14
N THR A 402 15.44 -20.47 0.44
CA THR A 402 16.22 -19.40 1.09
C THR A 402 15.33 -18.32 1.72
N THR A 403 14.19 -18.00 1.11
CA THR A 403 13.16 -17.10 1.61
C THR A 403 12.23 -17.89 2.51
N ARG A 404 12.20 -17.58 3.81
CA ARG A 404 11.46 -18.41 4.78
C ARG A 404 11.08 -17.67 6.06
N ILE A 405 10.20 -18.35 6.81
CA ILE A 405 10.08 -18.16 8.26
C ILE A 405 11.06 -19.16 8.90
N GLY A 406 11.98 -18.66 9.72
CA GLY A 406 12.96 -19.44 10.44
C GLY A 406 12.37 -20.09 11.70
N LYS A 407 13.23 -20.32 12.70
CA LYS A 407 12.84 -21.05 13.93
C LYS A 407 11.78 -20.32 14.75
N TYR A 408 11.78 -18.99 14.72
CA TYR A 408 10.85 -18.15 15.47
C TYR A 408 9.96 -17.37 14.51
N VAL A 409 8.72 -17.07 14.92
CA VAL A 409 7.74 -16.38 14.06
C VAL A 409 8.28 -15.05 13.52
N LEU A 410 8.98 -14.27 14.35
CA LEU A 410 9.57 -12.97 13.96
C LEU A 410 10.95 -13.10 13.29
N ASN A 411 11.51 -14.31 13.23
CA ASN A 411 12.73 -14.60 12.50
C ASN A 411 12.36 -14.99 11.07
N HIS A 412 12.18 -14.02 10.19
CA HIS A 412 11.84 -14.28 8.79
C HIS A 412 12.54 -13.29 7.86
N SER A 413 12.62 -13.65 6.58
CA SER A 413 13.41 -12.93 5.57
C SER A 413 13.01 -11.46 5.36
N PHE A 414 11.77 -11.10 5.67
CA PHE A 414 11.22 -9.73 5.48
C PHE A 414 11.47 -8.77 6.64
N MET A 415 11.85 -9.26 7.84
CA MET A 415 11.95 -8.44 9.04
C MET A 415 13.04 -7.36 8.90
N LEU A 416 14.26 -7.79 8.55
CA LEU A 416 15.40 -6.89 8.39
C LEU A 416 15.17 -5.83 7.28
N PRO A 417 14.85 -6.18 6.03
CA PRO A 417 14.63 -5.17 5.00
C PRO A 417 13.42 -4.28 5.30
N GLY A 418 12.37 -4.82 5.91
CA GLY A 418 11.18 -4.05 6.29
C GLY A 418 11.48 -2.97 7.32
N LEU A 419 12.19 -3.33 8.40
CA LEU A 419 12.59 -2.37 9.44
C LEU A 419 13.52 -1.30 8.89
N ILE A 420 14.55 -1.68 8.11
CA ILE A 420 15.47 -0.72 7.50
C ILE A 420 14.71 0.23 6.58
N ALA A 421 13.91 -0.29 5.65
CA ALA A 421 13.18 0.54 4.70
C ALA A 421 12.23 1.52 5.41
N THR A 422 11.53 1.05 6.45
CA THR A 422 10.56 1.87 7.19
C THR A 422 11.26 2.96 8.02
N ILE A 423 12.26 2.59 8.82
CA ILE A 423 13.00 3.53 9.67
C ILE A 423 13.71 4.57 8.81
N SER A 424 14.40 4.14 7.75
CA SER A 424 15.08 5.04 6.82
C SER A 424 14.08 5.95 6.10
N ALA A 425 12.94 5.43 5.63
CA ALA A 425 11.93 6.25 4.97
C ALA A 425 11.34 7.30 5.91
N VAL A 426 11.02 6.96 7.16
CA VAL A 426 10.52 7.96 8.14
C VAL A 426 11.59 9.01 8.43
N ALA A 427 12.84 8.61 8.66
CA ALA A 427 13.93 9.54 8.92
C ALA A 427 14.18 10.51 7.74
N ILE A 428 14.23 9.98 6.51
CA ILE A 428 14.36 10.79 5.29
C ILE A 428 13.12 11.66 5.10
N GLY A 429 11.93 11.15 5.41
CA GLY A 429 10.68 11.89 5.37
C GLY A 429 10.72 13.13 6.25
N PHE A 430 11.26 13.04 7.48
CA PHE A 430 11.41 14.20 8.36
C PHE A 430 12.38 15.24 7.80
N VAL A 431 13.52 14.79 7.25
CA VAL A 431 14.50 15.69 6.61
C VAL A 431 13.87 16.42 5.43
N LEU A 432 13.17 15.68 4.55
CA LEU A 432 12.52 16.26 3.38
C LEU A 432 11.36 17.19 3.76
N ALA A 433 10.58 16.81 4.78
CA ALA A 433 9.49 17.65 5.28
C ALA A 433 10.01 19.02 5.71
N GLN A 434 11.13 19.09 6.45
CA GLN A 434 11.74 20.37 6.87
C GLN A 434 12.27 21.23 5.71
N ILE A 435 12.67 20.60 4.60
CA ILE A 435 13.23 21.31 3.43
C ILE A 435 12.11 21.83 2.52
N ILE A 436 11.00 21.09 2.43
CA ILE A 436 9.95 21.32 1.43
C ILE A 436 8.74 22.08 2.02
N LEU A 437 8.42 21.87 3.30
CA LEU A 437 7.25 22.40 4.01
C LEU A 437 7.67 23.14 5.29
#